data_AF-D2R2S8-F1
#
_entry.id   AF-D2R2S8-F1
#
_cell.length_a   1.000
_cell.length_b   1.000
_cell.length_c   1.000
_cell.angle_alpha   90.00
_cell.angle_beta   90.00
_cell.angle_gamma   90.00
#
_symmetry.space_group_name_H-M   'P 1'
#
loop_
_entity.id
_entity.type
_entity.pdbx_description
1 polymer ?
#
loop_
_entity_poly.entity_id
_entity_poly.type
_entity_poly.pdbx_seq_one_letter_code
_entity_poly.pdbx_strand_id
1 'polypeptide(L)'
;MPTVKETIDAFDRQNGNECIRIGDWLYFSNGAKRDANPYGVLYDPPSDEFLRLKHIEMYREELLRRAINALERQRENFLAEISFAVNHGYHPPYSQEDVKQELEPLIKEVRRLQRHLREIQRKLEAMPSEVEKRHAEASRAFNRSQGESVLAVLRSIKI
;
A
#
# COMPACT_ATOMS: atom_id res chain seq x y z
N MET A 1 -27.94 -19.89 -8.38
CA MET A 1 -26.93 -18.84 -8.65
C MET A 1 -26.59 -18.20 -7.31
N PRO A 2 -25.32 -17.94 -7.00
CA PRO A 2 -24.95 -17.25 -5.76
C PRO A 2 -25.56 -15.84 -5.77
N THR A 3 -26.05 -15.42 -4.60
CA THR A 3 -26.48 -14.06 -4.34
C THR A 3 -25.30 -13.10 -4.35
N VAL A 4 -25.55 -11.81 -4.55
CA VAL A 4 -24.51 -10.76 -4.49
C VAL A 4 -23.74 -10.82 -3.17
N LYS A 5 -24.46 -11.06 -2.06
CA LYS A 5 -23.84 -11.22 -0.74
C LYS A 5 -22.89 -12.42 -0.69
N GLU A 6 -23.31 -13.59 -1.16
CA GLU A 6 -22.46 -14.78 -1.18
C GLU A 6 -21.20 -14.58 -2.05
N THR A 7 -21.33 -13.86 -3.17
CA THR A 7 -20.20 -13.51 -4.02
C THR A 7 -19.20 -12.59 -3.32
N ILE A 8 -19.67 -11.55 -2.62
CA ILE A 8 -18.80 -10.65 -1.84
C ILE A 8 -18.15 -11.39 -0.68
N ASP A 9 -18.92 -12.18 0.07
CA ASP A 9 -18.40 -12.92 1.23
C ASP A 9 -17.33 -13.94 0.79
N ALA A 10 -17.51 -14.55 -0.38
CA ALA A 10 -16.50 -15.44 -0.97
C ALA A 10 -15.24 -14.67 -1.39
N PHE A 11 -15.40 -13.52 -2.05
CA PHE A 11 -14.28 -12.66 -2.46
C PHE A 11 -13.50 -12.11 -1.26
N ASP A 12 -14.18 -11.59 -0.25
CA ASP A 12 -13.56 -11.05 0.95
C ASP A 12 -12.77 -12.16 1.67
N ARG A 13 -13.35 -13.36 1.81
CA ARG A 13 -12.68 -14.52 2.41
C ARG A 13 -11.44 -14.95 1.64
N GLN A 14 -11.53 -15.00 0.30
CA GLN A 14 -10.40 -15.35 -0.56
C GLN A 14 -9.24 -14.35 -0.40
N ASN A 15 -9.53 -13.09 -0.10
CA ASN A 15 -8.55 -12.02 0.00
C ASN A 15 -8.17 -11.64 1.45
N GLY A 16 -8.60 -12.43 2.44
CA GLY A 16 -8.18 -12.32 3.84
C GLY A 16 -9.16 -11.66 4.81
N ASN A 17 -10.39 -11.36 4.38
CA ASN A 17 -11.49 -10.68 5.10
C ASN A 17 -11.20 -9.24 5.55
N GLU A 18 -9.95 -8.90 5.82
CA GLU A 18 -9.53 -7.57 6.23
C GLU A 18 -9.31 -6.69 4.99
N CYS A 19 -10.13 -5.65 4.88
CA CYS A 19 -10.02 -4.64 3.84
C CYS A 19 -10.07 -3.24 4.42
N ILE A 20 -9.62 -2.27 3.62
CA ILE A 20 -9.57 -0.87 3.98
C ILE A 20 -10.21 -0.03 2.90
N ARG A 21 -11.15 0.82 3.32
CA ARG A 21 -11.79 1.79 2.44
C ARG A 21 -10.87 2.98 2.14
N ILE A 22 -10.62 3.22 0.86
CA ILE A 22 -9.95 4.40 0.31
C ILE A 22 -10.85 4.96 -0.79
N GLY A 23 -11.55 6.06 -0.50
CA GLY A 23 -12.62 6.57 -1.37
C GLY A 23 -13.76 5.56 -1.51
N ASP A 24 -14.13 5.22 -2.74
CA ASP A 24 -15.18 4.24 -3.06
C ASP A 24 -14.65 2.82 -3.30
N TRP A 25 -13.39 2.57 -2.95
CA TRP A 25 -12.75 1.26 -3.10
C TRP A 25 -12.40 0.67 -1.74
N LEU A 26 -12.51 -0.64 -1.63
CA LEU A 26 -11.99 -1.47 -0.55
C LEU A 26 -10.74 -2.20 -1.05
N TYR A 27 -9.61 -1.93 -0.42
CA TYR A 27 -8.31 -2.53 -0.73
C TYR A 27 -7.97 -3.64 0.25
N PHE A 28 -7.33 -4.70 -0.25
CA PHE A 28 -6.91 -5.85 0.55
C PHE A 28 -5.38 -5.92 0.64
N SER A 29 -4.91 -6.64 1.65
CA SER A 29 -3.46 -6.76 1.94
C SER A 29 -2.64 -7.46 0.85
N ASN A 30 -3.29 -8.22 -0.05
CA ASN A 30 -2.68 -8.93 -1.17
C ASN A 30 -2.72 -8.14 -2.50
N GLY A 31 -3.30 -6.93 -2.50
CA GLY A 31 -3.44 -6.09 -3.69
C GLY A 31 -4.74 -6.26 -4.47
N ALA A 32 -5.64 -7.15 -4.04
CA ALA A 32 -7.02 -7.15 -4.52
C ALA A 32 -7.73 -5.85 -4.13
N LYS A 33 -8.77 -5.49 -4.88
CA LYS A 33 -9.67 -4.41 -4.51
C LYS A 33 -11.08 -4.65 -5.02
N ARG A 34 -12.08 -4.09 -4.35
CA ARG A 34 -13.45 -4.07 -4.85
C ARG A 34 -14.12 -2.73 -4.61
N ASP A 35 -15.16 -2.46 -5.35
CA ASP A 35 -16.02 -1.31 -5.09
C ASP A 35 -16.69 -1.44 -3.70
N ALA A 36 -16.87 -0.31 -3.03
CA ALA A 36 -17.63 -0.23 -1.80
C ALA A 36 -19.12 -0.52 -2.04
N ASN A 37 -19.63 -0.24 -3.24
CA ASN A 37 -20.94 -0.68 -3.70
C ASN A 37 -20.96 -2.21 -3.85
N PRO A 38 -21.87 -2.92 -3.17
CA PRO A 38 -22.01 -4.37 -3.28
C PRO A 38 -22.24 -4.88 -4.72
N TYR A 39 -22.80 -4.04 -5.59
CA TYR A 39 -23.06 -4.37 -7.00
C TYR A 39 -21.94 -3.89 -7.94
N GLY A 40 -20.86 -3.33 -7.40
CA GLY A 40 -19.75 -2.81 -8.18
C GLY A 40 -18.72 -3.88 -8.57
N VAL A 41 -17.57 -3.42 -9.08
CA VAL A 41 -16.56 -4.29 -9.67
C VAL A 41 -15.69 -4.95 -8.60
N LEU A 42 -15.38 -6.23 -8.79
CA LEU A 42 -14.40 -6.97 -8.01
C LEU A 42 -13.12 -7.13 -8.85
N TYR A 43 -11.97 -6.78 -8.30
CA TYR A 43 -10.68 -6.96 -8.92
C TYR A 43 -9.81 -7.89 -8.06
N ASP A 44 -9.49 -9.05 -8.61
CA ASP A 44 -8.46 -9.93 -8.07
C ASP A 44 -7.11 -9.20 -7.99
N PRO A 45 -6.16 -9.70 -7.17
CA PRO A 45 -4.80 -9.16 -7.13
C PRO A 45 -4.20 -9.11 -8.54
N PRO A 46 -3.62 -7.99 -8.97
CA PRO A 46 -2.98 -7.90 -10.28
C PRO A 46 -1.93 -9.00 -10.47
N SER A 47 -1.91 -9.61 -11.65
CA SER A 47 -0.86 -10.54 -12.05
C SER A 47 0.47 -9.83 -12.34
N ASP A 48 0.42 -8.57 -12.74
CA ASP A 48 1.58 -7.69 -12.80
C ASP A 48 2.07 -7.34 -11.39
N GLU A 49 3.31 -7.73 -11.08
CA GLU A 49 3.91 -7.54 -9.75
C GLU A 49 4.00 -6.07 -9.35
N PHE A 50 4.34 -5.18 -10.28
CA PHE A 50 4.50 -3.77 -10.00
C PHE A 50 3.15 -3.14 -9.64
N LEU A 51 2.10 -3.42 -10.44
CA LEU A 51 0.75 -2.97 -10.13
C LEU A 51 0.22 -3.56 -8.83
N ARG A 52 0.49 -4.84 -8.57
CA ARG A 52 0.11 -5.49 -7.30
C ARG A 52 0.79 -4.81 -6.12
N LEU A 53 2.10 -4.57 -6.19
CA LEU A 53 2.83 -3.86 -5.13
C LEU A 53 2.34 -2.43 -4.94
N LYS A 54 1.91 -1.74 -6.01
CA LYS A 54 1.29 -0.40 -5.88
C LYS A 54 -0.04 -0.45 -5.14
N HIS A 55 -0.89 -1.44 -5.39
CA HIS A 55 -2.10 -1.61 -4.59
C HIS A 55 -1.80 -1.95 -3.13
N ILE A 56 -0.79 -2.79 -2.87
CA ILE A 56 -0.36 -3.13 -1.51
C ILE A 56 0.24 -1.91 -0.81
N GLU A 57 1.03 -1.09 -1.51
CA GLU A 57 1.57 0.19 -1.02
C GLU A 57 0.43 1.09 -0.54
N MET A 58 -0.59 1.36 -1.38
CA MET A 58 -1.76 2.15 -1.00
C MET A 58 -2.48 1.60 0.25
N TYR A 59 -2.68 0.29 0.32
CA TYR A 59 -3.29 -0.37 1.49
C TYR A 59 -2.46 -0.12 2.77
N ARG A 60 -1.13 -0.24 2.68
CA ARG A 60 -0.22 -0.07 3.83
C ARG A 60 -0.06 1.39 4.24
N GLU A 61 -0.04 2.32 3.28
CA GLU A 61 -0.05 3.76 3.54
C GLU A 61 -1.30 4.16 4.31
N GLU A 62 -2.47 3.67 3.89
CA GLU A 62 -3.72 3.98 4.59
C GLU A 62 -3.77 3.36 6.00
N LEU A 63 -3.28 2.12 6.18
CA LEU A 63 -3.13 1.52 7.51
C LEU A 63 -2.27 2.39 8.42
N LEU A 64 -1.10 2.80 7.92
CA LEU A 64 -0.16 3.62 8.67
C LEU A 64 -0.80 4.97 9.04
N ARG A 65 -1.46 5.63 8.09
CA ARG A 65 -2.17 6.89 8.32
C ARG A 65 -3.21 6.75 9.43
N ARG A 66 -4.03 5.69 9.40
CA ARG A 66 -5.04 5.43 10.44
C ARG A 66 -4.42 5.16 11.80
N ALA A 67 -3.32 4.40 11.85
CA ALA A 67 -2.60 4.12 13.08
C ALA A 67 -1.97 5.38 13.69
N ILE A 68 -1.40 6.26 12.86
CA ILE A 68 -0.88 7.57 13.29
C ILE A 68 -2.03 8.43 13.86
N ASN A 69 -3.15 8.53 13.14
CA ASN A 69 -4.30 9.31 13.62
C ASN A 69 -4.86 8.77 14.94
N ALA A 70 -4.88 7.45 15.13
CA ALA A 70 -5.30 6.83 16.39
C ALA A 70 -4.35 7.17 17.54
N LEU A 71 -3.04 7.13 17.29
CA LEU A 71 -2.02 7.54 18.26
C LEU A 71 -2.17 9.02 18.62
N GLU A 72 -2.32 9.90 17.63
CA GLU A 72 -2.46 11.34 17.82
C GLU A 72 -3.73 11.68 18.60
N ARG A 73 -4.88 11.10 18.22
CA ARG A 73 -6.13 11.27 18.96
C ARG A 73 -6.00 10.83 20.41
N GLN A 74 -5.39 9.68 20.67
CA GLN A 74 -5.23 9.19 22.04
C GLN A 74 -4.31 10.12 22.86
N ARG A 75 -3.23 10.61 22.26
CA ARG A 75 -2.35 11.60 22.88
C ARG A 75 -3.09 12.91 23.16
N GLU A 76 -3.89 13.41 22.24
CA GLU A 76 -4.69 14.63 22.42
C GLU A 76 -5.72 14.48 23.54
N ASN A 77 -6.38 13.32 23.65
CA ASN A 77 -7.30 13.03 24.75
C ASN A 77 -6.60 13.14 26.12
N PHE A 78 -5.44 12.50 26.28
CA PHE A 78 -4.65 12.61 27.52
C PHE A 78 -4.26 14.06 27.84
N LEU A 79 -3.82 14.82 26.83
CA LEU A 79 -3.46 16.23 27.01
C LEU A 79 -4.66 17.08 27.41
N ALA A 80 -5.84 16.83 26.82
CA ALA A 80 -7.06 17.55 27.13
C ALA A 80 -7.50 17.29 28.59
N GLU A 81 -7.46 16.03 29.04
CA GLU A 81 -7.85 15.67 30.39
C GLU A 81 -6.87 16.19 31.46
N ILE A 82 -5.56 16.10 31.19
CA ILE A 82 -4.53 16.67 32.06
C ILE A 82 -4.68 18.20 32.13
N SER A 83 -4.85 18.87 30.98
CA SER A 83 -5.06 20.32 30.91
C SER A 83 -6.31 20.75 31.67
N PHE A 84 -7.42 20.02 31.50
CA PHE A 84 -8.64 20.28 32.24
C PHE A 84 -8.43 20.19 33.76
N ALA A 85 -7.78 19.13 34.25
CA ALA A 85 -7.52 18.96 35.68
C ALA A 85 -6.64 20.09 36.24
N VAL A 86 -5.54 20.40 35.55
CA VAL A 86 -4.61 21.47 35.96
C VAL A 86 -5.31 22.83 35.99
N ASN A 87 -6.10 23.17 34.98
CA ASN A 87 -6.80 24.46 34.88
C ASN A 87 -7.88 24.65 35.96
N HIS A 88 -8.42 23.56 36.52
CA HIS A 88 -9.43 23.61 37.58
C HIS A 88 -8.84 23.33 38.98
N GLY A 89 -7.51 23.22 39.11
CA GLY A 89 -6.83 22.96 40.39
C GLY A 89 -7.01 21.52 40.90
N TYR A 90 -7.43 20.59 40.04
CA TYR A 90 -7.48 19.17 40.36
C TYR A 90 -6.13 18.50 40.12
N HIS A 91 -5.91 17.37 40.81
CA HIS A 91 -4.79 16.50 40.48
C HIS A 91 -4.99 15.90 39.07
N PRO A 92 -3.92 15.82 38.24
CA PRO A 92 -4.01 15.17 36.93
C PRO A 92 -4.52 13.73 37.05
N PRO A 93 -5.43 13.29 36.16
CA PRO A 93 -6.03 11.95 36.23
C PRO A 93 -5.07 10.83 35.84
N TYR A 94 -3.98 11.16 35.13
CA TYR A 94 -2.98 10.21 34.66
C TYR A 94 -1.58 10.67 35.02
N SER A 95 -0.73 9.73 35.42
CA SER A 95 0.71 9.96 35.52
C SER A 95 1.36 9.90 34.12
N GLN A 96 2.60 10.39 34.02
CA GLN A 96 3.38 10.25 32.78
C GLN A 96 3.63 8.79 32.41
N GLU A 97 3.78 7.91 33.40
CA GLU A 97 4.01 6.49 33.15
C GLU A 97 2.74 5.80 32.64
N ASP A 98 1.55 6.15 33.16
CA ASP A 98 0.27 5.64 32.67
C ASP A 98 0.07 6.01 31.20
N VAL A 99 0.26 7.29 30.86
CA VAL A 99 0.15 7.77 29.46
C VAL A 99 1.13 7.02 28.55
N LYS A 100 2.37 6.81 29.01
CA LYS A 100 3.38 6.09 28.23
C LYS A 100 2.96 4.63 27.99
N GLN A 101 2.48 3.93 29.03
CA GLN A 101 2.04 2.54 28.91
C GLN A 101 0.87 2.38 27.94
N GLU A 102 -0.07 3.31 27.97
CA GLU A 102 -1.24 3.32 27.07
C GLU A 102 -0.87 3.66 25.62
N LEU A 103 0.10 4.56 25.39
CA LEU A 103 0.55 4.91 24.03
C LEU A 103 1.53 3.90 23.42
N GLU A 104 2.26 3.13 24.23
CA GLU A 104 3.26 2.16 23.77
C GLU A 104 2.74 1.14 22.73
N PRO A 105 1.58 0.47 22.88
CA PRO A 105 1.06 -0.43 21.86
C PRO A 105 0.80 0.27 20.52
N LEU A 106 0.28 1.49 20.53
CA LEU A 106 0.03 2.29 19.32
C LEU A 106 1.35 2.69 18.64
N ILE A 107 2.36 3.08 19.42
CA ILE A 107 3.71 3.38 18.92
C ILE A 107 4.33 2.15 18.27
N LYS A 108 4.22 0.97 18.90
CA LYS A 108 4.71 -0.29 18.34
C LYS A 108 4.04 -0.62 17.02
N GLU A 109 2.73 -0.41 16.93
CA GLU A 109 1.97 -0.65 15.70
C GLU A 109 2.39 0.28 14.57
N VAL A 110 2.51 1.58 14.83
CA VAL A 110 3.01 2.56 13.85
C VAL A 110 4.40 2.17 13.34
N ARG A 111 5.33 1.80 14.24
CA ARG A 111 6.69 1.37 13.85
C ARG A 111 6.67 0.09 13.01
N ARG A 112 5.78 -0.86 13.32
CA ARG A 112 5.60 -2.10 12.55
C ARG A 112 5.12 -1.78 11.13
N LEU A 113 4.09 -0.96 11.00
CA LEU A 113 3.54 -0.56 9.70
C LEU A 113 4.55 0.24 8.86
N GLN A 114 5.31 1.15 9.47
CA GLN A 114 6.39 1.88 8.79
C GLN A 114 7.46 0.96 8.21
N ARG A 115 7.85 -0.11 8.92
CA ARG A 115 8.82 -1.09 8.39
C ARG A 115 8.28 -1.79 7.16
N HIS A 116 7.04 -2.31 7.23
CA HIS A 116 6.43 -3.01 6.12
C HIS A 116 6.27 -2.11 4.88
N LEU A 117 5.85 -0.85 5.08
CA LEU A 117 5.73 0.11 3.99
C LEU A 117 7.09 0.38 3.32
N ARG A 118 8.15 0.60 4.11
CA ARG A 118 9.51 0.79 3.57
C ARG A 118 10.00 -0.42 2.79
N GLU A 119 9.68 -1.63 3.22
CA GLU A 119 10.03 -2.86 2.47
C GLU A 119 9.34 -2.91 1.11
N ILE A 120 8.07 -2.50 1.02
CA ILE A 120 7.33 -2.42 -0.24
C ILE A 120 7.91 -1.33 -1.14
N GLN A 121 8.18 -0.15 -0.60
CA GLN A 121 8.78 0.97 -1.34
C GLN A 121 10.13 0.57 -1.95
N ARG A 122 11.00 -0.10 -1.18
CA ARG A 122 12.27 -0.64 -1.70
C ARG A 122 12.07 -1.66 -2.83
N LYS A 123 11.06 -2.52 -2.74
CA LYS A 123 10.75 -3.47 -3.83
C LYS A 123 10.29 -2.75 -5.09
N LEU A 124 9.46 -1.70 -4.94
CA LEU A 124 9.02 -0.87 -6.05
C LEU A 124 10.17 -0.09 -6.69
N GLU A 125 11.07 0.47 -5.88
CA GLU A 125 12.28 1.17 -6.35
C GLU A 125 13.25 0.25 -7.10
N ALA A 126 13.34 -1.03 -6.69
CA ALA A 126 14.18 -2.03 -7.35
C ALA A 126 13.56 -2.58 -8.64
N MET A 127 12.29 -2.29 -8.92
CA MET A 127 11.64 -2.72 -10.16
C MET A 127 11.91 -1.68 -11.26
N PRO A 128 12.44 -2.09 -12.42
CA PRO A 128 12.59 -1.18 -13.54
C PRO A 128 11.20 -0.68 -13.92
N SER A 129 11.05 0.64 -13.96
CA SER A 129 9.79 1.28 -14.33
C SER A 129 9.33 0.77 -15.70
N GLU A 130 8.01 0.69 -15.93
CA GLU A 130 7.43 0.39 -17.25
C GLU A 130 8.07 1.25 -18.36
N VAL A 131 8.45 2.49 -18.05
CA VAL A 131 9.14 3.41 -18.95
C VAL A 131 10.55 2.91 -19.30
N GLU A 132 11.34 2.47 -18.32
CA GLU A 132 12.67 1.90 -18.52
C GLU A 132 12.62 0.56 -19.26
N LYS A 133 11.60 -0.27 -19.00
CA LYS A 133 11.39 -1.52 -19.75
C LYS A 133 11.07 -1.24 -21.21
N ARG A 134 10.13 -0.32 -21.49
CA ARG A 134 9.78 0.09 -22.86
C ARG A 134 10.96 0.73 -23.59
N HIS A 135 11.75 1.56 -22.92
CA HIS A 135 12.98 2.12 -23.48
C HIS A 135 14.02 1.04 -23.77
N ALA A 136 14.24 0.11 -22.85
CA ALA A 136 15.18 -0.98 -23.06
C ALA A 136 14.75 -1.90 -24.22
N GLU A 137 13.45 -2.17 -24.35
CA GLU A 137 12.89 -2.93 -25.47
C GLU A 137 13.00 -2.20 -26.80
N ALA A 138 12.68 -0.89 -26.83
CA ALA A 138 12.85 -0.05 -28.01
C ALA A 138 14.33 0.04 -28.44
N SER A 139 15.25 0.23 -27.49
CA SER A 139 16.69 0.22 -27.75
C SER A 139 17.20 -1.15 -28.22
N ARG A 140 16.70 -2.26 -27.66
CA ARG A 140 17.04 -3.62 -28.13
C ARG A 140 16.46 -3.93 -29.51
N ALA A 141 15.29 -3.41 -29.85
CA ALA A 141 14.70 -3.55 -31.18
C ALA A 141 15.49 -2.75 -32.22
N PHE A 142 15.84 -1.50 -31.89
CA PHE A 142 16.67 -0.63 -32.73
C PHE A 142 18.08 -1.20 -32.98
N ASN A 143 18.74 -1.73 -31.94
CA ASN A 143 20.05 -2.35 -32.09
C ASN A 143 20.00 -3.62 -32.95
N ARG A 144 18.92 -4.40 -32.89
CA ARG A 144 18.72 -5.57 -33.76
C ARG A 144 18.54 -5.17 -35.23
N SER A 145 17.72 -4.16 -35.52
CA SER A 145 17.53 -3.71 -36.91
C SER A 145 18.80 -3.10 -37.51
N GLN A 146 19.56 -2.36 -36.71
CA GLN A 146 20.88 -1.84 -37.11
C GLN A 146 21.86 -2.99 -37.41
N GLY A 147 21.94 -3.99 -36.53
CA GLY A 147 22.80 -5.16 -36.73
C GLY A 147 22.44 -5.96 -37.98
N GLU A 148 21.15 -6.16 -38.26
CA GLU A 148 20.67 -6.83 -39.47
C GLU A 148 21.00 -6.03 -40.74
N SER A 149 20.88 -4.70 -40.71
CA SER A 149 21.28 -3.83 -41.82
C SER A 149 22.77 -3.92 -42.11
N VAL A 150 23.63 -3.88 -41.07
CA VAL A 150 25.08 -4.02 -41.22
C VAL A 150 25.45 -5.39 -41.79
N LEU A 151 24.82 -6.46 -41.29
CA LEU A 151 25.03 -7.82 -41.80
C LEU A 151 24.54 -7.98 -43.24
N ALA A 152 23.45 -7.32 -43.63
CA ALA A 152 22.96 -7.31 -45.01
C ALA A 152 23.94 -6.60 -45.96
N VAL A 153 24.50 -5.45 -45.53
CA VAL A 153 25.53 -4.74 -46.29
C VAL A 153 26.79 -5.59 -46.43
N LEU A 154 27.28 -6.20 -45.35
CA LEU A 154 28.46 -7.07 -45.39
C LEU A 154 28.26 -8.31 -46.27
N ARG A 155 27.05 -8.88 -46.32
CA ARG A 155 26.71 -9.99 -47.23
C ARG A 155 26.58 -9.58 -48.70
N SER A 156 26.32 -8.30 -48.96
CA SER A 156 26.21 -7.76 -50.33
C SER A 156 27.58 -7.47 -50.96
N ILE A 157 28.63 -7.37 -50.15
CA ILE A 157 30.02 -7.28 -50.60
C ILE A 157 30.48 -8.69 -50.99
N LYS A 158 30.30 -9.05 -52.26
CA LYS A 158 30.91 -10.25 -52.85
C LYS A 158 32.42 -10.04 -52.98
N ILE A 159 33.20 -10.88 -52.29
CA ILE A 159 34.58 -11.20 -52.66
C ILE A 159 34.52 -12.33 -53.69
#